data_AF-A0AAU3TW92-F1
#
_entry.id   AF-A0AAU3TW92-F1
#
_cell.length_a   1.000
_cell.length_b   1.000
_cell.length_c   1.000
_cell.angle_alpha   90.00
_cell.angle_beta   90.00
_cell.angle_gamma   90.00
#
_symmetry.space_group_name_H-M   'P 1'
#
loop_
_entity.id
_entity.type
_entity.pdbx_description
1 polymer ?
#
loop_
_entity_poly.entity_id
_entity_poly.type
_entity_poly.pdbx_seq_one_letter_code
_entity_poly.pdbx_strand_id
1 'polypeptide(L)'
;MAEPITDRDREQVRRLHAEGKSRNAIARSTGRSAASVSKIARELGLAFAGGARVAAATEARRADAAARRELLADEALDGALGQVTRTGGAENARDARDHATAARALTEVHARIAELARATGPGSKGGSMLDKLADALLGPTPDGDQEGG
;
A
#
# COMPACT_ATOMS: atom_id res chain seq x y z
N MET A 1 22.12 -12.52 -21.49
CA MET A 1 22.39 -11.07 -21.43
C MET A 1 21.21 -10.35 -22.08
N ALA A 2 20.66 -9.31 -21.46
CA ALA A 2 19.54 -8.58 -22.05
C ALA A 2 20.03 -7.77 -23.26
N GLU A 3 19.37 -7.94 -24.41
CA GLU A 3 19.72 -7.23 -25.63
C GLU A 3 19.56 -5.71 -25.45
N PRO A 4 20.53 -4.89 -25.86
CA PRO A 4 20.49 -3.44 -25.65
C PRO A 4 19.21 -2.81 -26.20
N ILE A 5 18.74 -1.76 -25.52
CA ILE A 5 17.63 -0.93 -26.01
C ILE A 5 18.15 -0.10 -27.17
N THR A 6 17.48 -0.18 -28.32
CA THR A 6 17.85 0.55 -29.54
C THR A 6 16.90 1.71 -29.80
N ASP A 7 17.29 2.65 -30.67
CA ASP A 7 16.39 3.74 -31.08
C ASP A 7 15.16 3.25 -31.84
N ARG A 8 15.25 2.09 -32.51
CA ARG A 8 14.09 1.42 -33.11
C ARG A 8 13.05 1.03 -32.05
N ASP A 9 13.49 0.56 -30.89
CA ASP A 9 12.58 0.23 -29.78
C ASP A 9 11.89 1.50 -29.25
N ARG A 10 12.63 2.62 -29.16
CA ARG A 10 12.09 3.92 -28.74
C ARG A 10 11.00 4.41 -29.70
N GLU A 11 11.26 4.36 -30.99
CA GLU A 11 10.29 4.75 -32.03
C GLU A 11 9.03 3.87 -32.00
N GLN A 12 9.21 2.55 -31.85
CA GLN A 12 8.10 1.60 -31.75
C GLN A 12 7.24 1.85 -30.51
N VAL A 13 7.86 2.07 -29.35
CA VAL A 13 7.12 2.40 -28.12
C VAL A 13 6.36 3.72 -28.26
N ARG A 14 6.98 4.75 -28.84
CA ARG A 14 6.32 6.05 -29.09
C ARG A 14 5.08 5.88 -29.97
N ARG A 15 5.21 5.18 -31.10
CA ARG A 15 4.09 4.94 -32.03
C ARG A 15 2.95 4.15 -31.37
N LEU A 16 3.28 3.03 -30.72
CA LEU A 16 2.27 2.17 -30.10
C LEU A 16 1.59 2.84 -28.90
N HIS A 17 2.30 3.73 -28.19
CA HIS A 17 1.72 4.56 -27.14
C HIS A 17 0.73 5.59 -27.71
N ALA A 18 1.08 6.26 -28.82
CA ALA A 18 0.16 7.17 -29.52
C ALA A 18 -1.10 6.46 -30.03
N GLU A 19 -1.01 5.17 -30.39
CA GLU A 19 -2.15 4.31 -30.71
C GLU A 19 -3.00 3.90 -29.47
N GLY A 20 -2.64 4.36 -28.26
CA GLY A 20 -3.36 4.07 -27.03
C GLY A 20 -3.10 2.68 -26.43
N LYS A 21 -2.07 1.95 -26.89
CA LYS A 21 -1.78 0.60 -26.39
C LYS A 21 -1.22 0.62 -24.96
N SER A 22 -1.66 -0.35 -24.16
CA SER A 22 -1.12 -0.54 -22.81
C SER A 22 0.34 -1.02 -22.84
N ARG A 23 1.11 -0.74 -21.79
CA ARG A 23 2.50 -1.22 -21.63
C ARG A 23 2.68 -2.70 -21.96
N ASN A 24 1.78 -3.56 -21.48
CA ASN A 24 1.86 -5.01 -21.70
C ASN A 24 1.51 -5.40 -23.14
N ALA A 25 0.66 -4.64 -23.83
CA ALA A 25 0.43 -4.83 -25.26
C ALA A 25 1.68 -4.43 -26.05
N ILE A 26 2.30 -3.29 -25.71
CA ILE A 26 3.55 -2.84 -26.33
C ILE A 26 4.67 -3.87 -26.12
N ALA A 27 4.86 -4.37 -24.89
CA ALA A 27 5.86 -5.39 -24.58
C ALA A 27 5.71 -6.65 -25.45
N ARG A 28 4.46 -7.11 -25.64
CA ARG A 28 4.17 -8.25 -26.53
C ARG A 28 4.43 -7.92 -28.00
N SER A 29 4.09 -6.71 -28.45
CA SER A 29 4.29 -6.28 -29.84
C SER A 29 5.75 -6.02 -30.20
N THR A 30 6.58 -5.56 -29.26
CA THR A 30 8.01 -5.26 -29.50
C THR A 30 8.93 -6.41 -29.11
N GLY A 31 8.41 -7.47 -28.47
CA GLY A 31 9.23 -8.56 -27.92
C GLY A 31 10.13 -8.13 -26.75
N ARG A 32 9.88 -6.94 -26.17
CA ARG A 32 10.67 -6.40 -25.05
C ARG A 32 9.96 -6.64 -23.72
N SER A 33 10.74 -6.73 -22.65
CA SER A 33 10.17 -6.84 -21.31
C SER A 33 9.32 -5.60 -20.96
N ALA A 34 8.31 -5.79 -20.12
CA ALA A 34 7.51 -4.68 -19.60
C ALA A 34 8.38 -3.62 -18.89
N ALA A 35 9.48 -4.03 -18.24
CA ALA A 35 10.42 -3.12 -17.60
C ALA A 35 11.19 -2.26 -18.62
N SER A 36 11.62 -2.85 -19.74
CA SER A 36 12.26 -2.12 -20.85
C SER A 36 11.31 -1.09 -21.46
N VAL A 37 10.05 -1.47 -21.67
CA VAL A 37 9.01 -0.54 -22.19
C VAL A 37 8.76 0.60 -21.21
N SER A 38 8.65 0.33 -19.91
CA SER A 38 8.53 1.38 -18.89
C SER A 38 9.73 2.32 -18.88
N LYS A 39 10.96 1.80 -19.02
CA LYS A 39 12.18 2.61 -19.08
C LYS A 39 12.16 3.54 -20.29
N ILE A 40 11.83 3.02 -21.47
CA ILE A 40 11.70 3.80 -22.70
C ILE A 40 10.61 4.86 -22.58
N ALA A 41 9.42 4.49 -22.07
CA ALA A 41 8.33 5.43 -21.89
C ALA A 41 8.74 6.59 -20.97
N ARG A 42 9.48 6.32 -19.90
CA ARG A 42 10.04 7.36 -19.00
C ARG A 42 11.07 8.24 -19.70
N GLU A 43 11.99 7.67 -20.46
CA GLU A 43 12.97 8.45 -21.26
C GLU A 43 12.28 9.36 -22.29
N LEU A 44 11.09 8.98 -22.76
CA LEU A 44 10.30 9.71 -23.74
C LEU A 44 9.21 10.62 -23.13
N GLY A 45 9.07 10.66 -21.80
CA GLY A 45 8.01 11.43 -21.12
C GLY A 45 6.57 10.91 -21.36
N LEU A 46 6.42 9.63 -21.71
CA LEU A 46 5.12 9.02 -22.02
C LEU A 46 4.48 8.41 -20.78
N ALA A 47 3.22 8.79 -20.49
CA ALA A 47 2.43 8.25 -19.39
C ALA A 47 1.37 7.27 -19.89
N PHE A 48 1.24 6.10 -19.26
CA PHE A 48 0.16 5.16 -19.56
C PHE A 48 -1.07 5.47 -18.72
N ALA A 49 -2.23 5.68 -19.36
CA ALA A 49 -3.49 6.02 -18.68
C ALA A 49 -3.91 5.02 -17.58
N GLY A 50 -3.51 3.75 -17.70
CA GLY A 50 -3.80 2.73 -16.68
C GLY A 50 -3.03 2.93 -15.36
N GLY A 51 -1.90 3.63 -15.37
CA GLY A 51 -1.05 3.80 -14.19
C GLY A 51 -1.74 4.60 -13.08
N ALA A 52 -2.34 5.73 -13.43
CA ALA A 52 -3.05 6.60 -12.47
C ALA A 52 -4.25 5.87 -11.84
N ARG A 53 -5.05 5.15 -12.63
CA ARG A 53 -6.18 4.35 -12.12
C ARG A 53 -5.72 3.24 -11.18
N VAL A 54 -4.64 2.53 -11.52
CA VAL A 54 -4.11 1.44 -10.68
C VAL A 54 -3.49 1.98 -9.40
N ALA A 55 -2.81 3.13 -9.46
CA ALA A 55 -2.28 3.81 -8.28
C ALA A 55 -3.40 4.21 -7.32
N ALA A 56 -4.44 4.91 -7.81
CA ALA A 56 -5.59 5.29 -7.00
C ALA A 56 -6.30 4.07 -6.37
N ALA A 57 -6.51 2.99 -7.13
CA ALA A 57 -7.10 1.76 -6.60
C ALA A 57 -6.19 1.07 -5.56
N THR A 58 -4.87 1.17 -5.72
CA THR A 58 -3.90 0.62 -4.77
C THR A 58 -3.91 1.41 -3.46
N GLU A 59 -3.93 2.74 -3.54
CA GLU A 59 -4.01 3.60 -2.35
C GLU A 59 -5.35 3.45 -1.63
N ALA A 60 -6.47 3.37 -2.35
CA ALA A 60 -7.78 3.07 -1.76
C ALA A 60 -7.76 1.72 -1.02
N ARG A 61 -7.20 0.67 -1.63
CA ARG A 61 -7.07 -0.64 -0.98
C ARG A 61 -6.17 -0.60 0.26
N ARG A 62 -5.12 0.24 0.26
CA ARG A 62 -4.25 0.43 1.43
C ARG A 62 -5.00 1.13 2.56
N ALA A 63 -5.75 2.18 2.25
CA ALA A 63 -6.58 2.89 3.21
C ALA A 63 -7.64 1.96 3.84
N ASP A 64 -8.37 1.20 3.01
CA ASP A 64 -9.35 0.22 3.47
C ASP A 64 -8.70 -0.84 4.38
N ALA A 65 -7.52 -1.33 4.00
CA ALA A 65 -6.80 -2.32 4.78
C ALA A 65 -6.28 -1.73 6.11
N ALA A 66 -5.96 -0.44 6.17
CA ALA A 66 -5.56 0.24 7.39
C ALA A 66 -6.77 0.39 8.33
N ALA A 67 -7.91 0.86 7.82
CA ALA A 67 -9.15 0.99 8.60
C ALA A 67 -9.63 -0.35 9.17
N ARG A 68 -9.58 -1.44 8.39
CA ARG A 68 -9.91 -2.78 8.88
C ARG A 68 -8.97 -3.27 9.97
N ARG A 69 -7.70 -2.87 9.94
CA ARG A 69 -6.73 -3.22 10.97
C ARG A 69 -7.00 -2.46 12.26
N GLU A 70 -7.31 -1.17 12.16
CA GLU A 70 -7.72 -0.35 13.31
C GLU A 70 -8.95 -0.95 14.00
N LEU A 71 -10.00 -1.24 13.23
CA LEU A 71 -11.22 -1.88 13.76
C LEU A 71 -10.91 -3.20 14.48
N LEU A 72 -10.09 -4.08 13.88
CA LEU A 72 -9.72 -5.35 14.50
C LEU A 72 -8.89 -5.15 15.79
N ALA A 73 -8.07 -4.10 15.85
CA ALA A 73 -7.32 -3.77 17.05
C ALA A 73 -8.25 -3.32 18.18
N ASP A 74 -9.24 -2.50 17.88
CA ASP A 74 -10.23 -2.03 18.85
C ASP A 74 -11.09 -3.19 19.36
N GLU A 75 -11.60 -4.04 18.47
CA GLU A 75 -12.37 -5.25 18.85
C GLU A 75 -11.54 -6.19 19.74
N ALA A 76 -10.25 -6.35 19.46
CA ALA A 76 -9.36 -7.16 20.30
C ALA A 76 -9.17 -6.53 21.70
N LEU A 77 -9.02 -5.20 21.78
CA LEU A 77 -8.89 -4.50 23.05
C LEU A 77 -10.19 -4.59 23.87
N ASP A 78 -11.34 -4.33 23.26
CA ASP A 78 -12.65 -4.44 23.91
C ASP A 78 -12.92 -5.87 24.40
N GLY A 79 -12.59 -6.86 23.56
CA GLY A 79 -12.68 -8.27 23.94
C GLY A 79 -11.78 -8.59 25.13
N ALA A 80 -10.55 -8.07 25.16
CA ALA A 80 -9.61 -8.27 26.27
C ALA A 80 -10.16 -7.65 27.56
N LEU A 81 -10.66 -6.41 27.51
CA LEU A 81 -11.30 -5.74 28.65
C LEU A 81 -12.50 -6.54 29.17
N GLY A 82 -13.35 -7.04 28.28
CA GLY A 82 -14.48 -7.88 28.65
C GLY A 82 -14.07 -9.18 29.35
N GLN A 83 -12.95 -9.79 28.94
CA GLN A 83 -12.39 -10.95 29.64
C GLN A 83 -11.81 -10.59 31.01
N VAL A 84 -11.15 -9.42 31.16
CA VAL A 84 -10.66 -8.93 32.46
C VAL A 84 -11.82 -8.75 33.44
N THR A 85 -12.93 -8.16 33.01
CA THR A 85 -14.14 -8.04 33.85
C THR A 85 -14.66 -9.41 34.28
N ARG A 86 -14.72 -10.39 33.36
CA ARG A 86 -15.16 -11.76 33.69
C ARG A 86 -14.24 -12.48 34.67
N THR A 87 -12.92 -12.26 34.59
CA THR A 87 -11.96 -12.80 35.57
C THR A 87 -12.30 -12.34 37.00
N GLY A 88 -12.70 -11.08 37.19
CA GLY A 88 -13.08 -10.55 38.50
C GLY A 88 -14.41 -11.09 39.04
N GLY A 89 -15.29 -11.59 38.17
CA GLY A 89 -16.59 -12.16 38.53
C GLY A 89 -16.67 -13.69 38.45
N ALA A 90 -15.54 -14.38 38.21
CA ALA A 90 -15.53 -15.82 38.00
C ALA A 90 -15.91 -16.59 39.27
N GLU A 91 -16.81 -17.57 39.13
CA GLU A 91 -17.31 -18.39 40.25
C GLU A 91 -16.27 -19.40 40.77
N ASN A 92 -15.26 -19.71 39.96
CA ASN A 92 -14.21 -20.65 40.32
C ASN A 92 -12.86 -20.29 39.67
N ALA A 93 -11.80 -20.90 40.20
CA ALA A 93 -10.43 -20.65 39.77
C ALA A 93 -10.12 -21.14 38.34
N ARG A 94 -10.91 -22.07 37.79
CA ARG A 94 -10.72 -22.53 36.41
C ARG A 94 -11.20 -21.45 35.44
N ASP A 95 -12.43 -20.97 35.61
CA ASP A 95 -13.01 -19.95 34.75
C ASP A 95 -12.22 -18.65 34.83
N ALA A 96 -11.76 -18.27 36.03
CA ALA A 96 -10.87 -17.11 36.19
C ALA A 96 -9.59 -17.22 35.36
N ARG A 97 -8.98 -18.42 35.28
CA ARG A 97 -7.79 -18.67 34.48
C ARG A 97 -8.08 -18.67 32.98
N ASP A 98 -9.21 -19.24 32.57
CA ASP A 98 -9.62 -19.29 31.16
C ASP A 98 -9.90 -17.87 30.64
N HIS A 99 -10.60 -17.05 31.41
CA HIS A 99 -10.82 -15.64 31.10
C HIS A 99 -9.52 -14.84 31.06
N ALA A 100 -8.63 -14.99 32.05
CA ALA A 100 -7.33 -14.33 32.05
C ALA A 100 -6.47 -14.74 30.84
N THR A 101 -6.52 -16.02 30.44
CA THR A 101 -5.80 -16.53 29.27
C THR A 101 -6.34 -15.92 27.97
N ALA A 102 -7.67 -15.83 27.84
CA ALA A 102 -8.31 -15.17 26.70
C ALA A 102 -7.99 -13.66 26.65
N ALA A 103 -8.00 -12.97 27.79
CA ALA A 103 -7.63 -11.56 27.89
C ALA A 103 -6.20 -11.31 27.38
N ARG A 104 -5.26 -12.18 27.78
CA ARG A 104 -3.87 -12.13 27.34
C ARG A 104 -3.77 -12.34 25.82
N ALA A 105 -4.43 -13.36 25.28
CA ALA A 105 -4.38 -13.65 23.85
C ALA A 105 -4.89 -12.47 23.00
N LEU A 106 -5.99 -11.84 23.42
CA LEU A 106 -6.56 -10.68 22.73
C LEU A 106 -5.66 -9.44 22.82
N THR A 107 -5.03 -9.22 23.98
CA THR A 107 -4.01 -8.17 24.15
C THR A 107 -2.81 -8.39 23.23
N GLU A 108 -2.35 -9.63 23.09
CA GLU A 108 -1.26 -9.97 22.18
C GLU A 108 -1.65 -9.73 20.71
N VAL A 109 -2.89 -10.02 20.32
CA VAL A 109 -3.42 -9.71 18.97
C VAL A 109 -3.43 -8.20 18.73
N HIS A 110 -3.98 -7.42 19.67
CA HIS A 110 -3.99 -5.96 19.59
C HIS A 110 -2.56 -5.39 19.42
N ALA A 111 -1.61 -5.85 20.24
CA ALA A 111 -0.22 -5.40 20.17
C ALA A 111 0.43 -5.69 18.81
N ARG A 112 0.19 -6.87 18.23
CA ARG A 112 0.71 -7.26 16.90
C ARG A 112 0.11 -6.42 15.78
N ILE A 113 -1.19 -6.12 15.85
CA ILE A 113 -1.85 -5.27 14.85
C ILE A 113 -1.32 -3.84 14.93
N ALA A 114 -1.17 -3.29 16.15
CA ALA A 114 -0.59 -1.97 16.36
C ALA A 114 0.86 -1.89 15.85
N GLU A 115 1.66 -2.95 16.02
CA GLU A 115 3.00 -3.04 15.46
C GLU A 115 2.99 -3.04 13.92
N LEU A 116 2.11 -3.85 13.31
CA LEU A 116 1.96 -3.90 11.86
C LEU A 116 1.49 -2.55 11.29
N ALA A 117 0.61 -1.84 12.00
CA ALA A 117 0.16 -0.51 11.63
C ALA A 117 1.34 0.49 11.65
N ARG A 118 2.17 0.50 12.69
CA ARG A 118 3.40 1.33 12.74
C ARG A 118 4.38 1.00 11.61
N ALA A 119 4.51 -0.28 11.27
CA ALA A 119 5.40 -0.72 10.20
C ALA A 119 4.92 -0.33 8.78
N THR A 120 3.63 -0.04 8.61
CA THR A 120 3.01 0.21 7.29
C THR A 120 2.42 1.61 7.12
N GLY A 121 2.42 2.42 8.18
CA GLY A 121 1.86 3.78 8.17
C GLY A 121 2.71 4.81 7.40
N PRO A 122 2.14 6.02 7.18
CA PRO A 122 2.85 7.16 6.60
C PRO A 122 4.01 7.55 7.52
N GLY A 123 5.24 7.36 7.06
CA GLY A 123 6.46 7.48 7.88
C GLY A 123 7.22 6.17 8.08
N SER A 124 6.65 5.02 7.71
CA SER A 124 7.43 3.80 7.54
C SER A 124 8.52 4.01 6.48
N LYS A 125 9.69 3.36 6.62
CA LYS A 125 10.80 3.47 5.64
C LYS A 125 10.35 3.22 4.20
N GLY A 126 9.36 2.33 4.00
CA GLY A 126 8.74 2.04 2.71
C GLY A 126 7.82 3.16 2.22
N GLY A 127 6.98 3.72 3.10
CA GLY A 127 6.12 4.88 2.80
C GLY A 127 6.95 6.10 2.38
N SER A 128 7.99 6.44 3.15
CA SER A 128 8.87 7.57 2.82
C SER A 128 9.58 7.43 1.45
N MET A 129 9.90 6.21 1.03
CA MET A 129 10.44 5.98 -0.33
C MET A 129 9.37 6.13 -1.41
N LEU A 130 8.12 5.73 -1.14
CA LEU A 130 7.01 5.87 -2.06
C LEU A 130 6.53 7.32 -2.18
N ASP A 131 6.54 8.09 -1.08
CA ASP A 131 6.23 9.52 -1.08
C ASP A 131 7.25 10.30 -1.92
N LYS A 132 8.55 10.01 -1.73
CA LYS A 132 9.62 10.55 -2.58
C LYS A 132 9.47 10.16 -4.05
N LEU A 133 8.97 8.95 -4.31
CA LEU A 133 8.72 8.48 -5.67
C LEU A 133 7.48 9.17 -6.28
N ALA A 134 6.45 9.43 -5.48
CA ALA A 134 5.25 10.16 -5.87
C ALA A 134 5.61 11.62 -6.22
N ASP A 135 6.39 12.30 -5.37
CA ASP A 135 6.92 13.65 -5.65
C ASP A 135 7.77 13.67 -6.92
N ALA A 136 8.59 12.65 -7.15
CA ALA A 136 9.42 12.54 -8.35
C ALA A 136 8.62 12.23 -9.63
N LEU A 137 7.44 11.61 -9.52
CA LEU A 137 6.59 11.22 -10.66
C LEU A 137 5.52 12.26 -10.99
N LEU A 138 4.99 12.97 -9.99
CA LEU A 138 3.88 13.92 -10.11
C LEU A 138 4.37 15.38 -10.05
N GLY A 139 5.62 15.61 -9.68
CA GLY A 139 6.10 16.94 -9.28
C GLY A 139 5.61 17.29 -7.87
N PRO A 140 6.26 18.26 -7.19
CA PRO A 140 5.75 18.73 -5.90
C PRO A 140 4.31 19.19 -6.08
N THR A 141 3.41 18.64 -5.28
CA THR A 141 2.05 19.18 -5.20
C THR A 141 2.18 20.63 -4.71
N PRO A 142 1.59 21.62 -5.40
CA PRO A 142 1.52 22.95 -4.82
C PRO A 142 0.67 22.80 -3.57
N ASP A 143 1.30 22.97 -2.41
CA ASP A 143 0.63 23.01 -1.12
C ASP A 143 -0.59 23.90 -1.26
N GLY A 144 -1.76 23.32 -0.99
CA GLY A 144 -3.01 24.07 -0.92
C GLY A 144 -2.87 25.13 0.17
N ASP A 145 -2.78 26.37 -0.29
CA ASP A 145 -3.19 27.60 0.37
C ASP A 145 -3.18 27.58 1.90
N GLN A 146 -2.08 28.09 2.45
CA GLN A 146 -2.19 28.97 3.60
C GLN A 146 -3.02 30.20 3.21
N GLU A 147 -4.32 30.14 3.43
CA GLU A 147 -5.18 31.29 3.74
C GLU A 147 -5.79 30.98 5.11
N GLY A 148 -5.60 31.72 6.19
CA GLY A 148 -5.47 33.16 6.34
C GLY A 148 -6.60 33.61 7.28
N GLY A 149 -6.29 33.87 8.55
CA GLY A 149 -7.22 34.34 9.58
C GLY A 149 -6.63 34.27 10.99
#